data_AF-A0A7X8MAC1-F1
#
_entry.id   AF-A0A7X8MAC1-F1
#
_cell.length_a   1.000
_cell.length_b   1.000
_cell.length_c   1.000
_cell.angle_alpha   90.00
_cell.angle_beta   90.00
_cell.angle_gamma   90.00
#
_symmetry.space_group_name_H-M   'P 1'
#
loop_
_entity.id
_entity.type
_entity.pdbx_description
1 polymer ?
#
loop_
_entity_poly.entity_id
_entity_poly.type
_entity_poly.pdbx_seq_one_letter_code
_entity_poly.pdbx_strand_id
1 'polypeptide(L)'
;MLTRITGLALLFFSSLMGAEQDVLEHIQDDWRQGRLSQAERLFHQWTVLRDANALPEPYRSDRRPVTRIATSVKAEALSLLSSATDDERALLQPLFQRPELPLSLVSPSGRFRVHYTDSGLDAASPEYIQEAAQAFDYAYEVEIGQLGFAPPPADYGVDGPEYDVYVQQLGDYGATTPEQEVAETPQPDYTGWMTMDNDFTHTPTKGLDAMRVTAAHEFFHLVQFGYRGYHTTEHPSAYFYEATATLMEDLVYPQVNDYFHYLPRFFKNPELSFIQFDGSHEYGLAIFFHMLKKKFTSALLPALWEQMKNVDPLEAMNNALLPLGSNFNNELGQFAIWNCYTGSRADTVHFYPEGDHYPEVTVSQALDFDTQLTLDGNLASLGCKYLRIHPQTPGNRLV
;
A
#
# COMPACT_ATOMS: atom_id res chain seq x y z
N MET A 1 39.08 -6.86 51.35
CA MET A 1 38.99 -5.76 50.36
C MET A 1 38.67 -6.40 49.01
N LEU A 2 37.39 -6.68 48.76
CA LEU A 2 36.89 -7.25 47.50
C LEU A 2 36.25 -6.10 46.73
N THR A 3 36.85 -5.72 45.61
CA THR A 3 36.34 -4.65 44.74
C THR A 3 35.43 -5.28 43.68
N ARG A 4 34.14 -4.92 43.73
CA ARG A 4 33.13 -5.26 42.73
C ARG A 4 33.45 -4.53 41.42
N ILE A 5 33.50 -5.25 40.30
CA ILE A 5 33.42 -4.68 38.97
C ILE A 5 31.95 -4.77 38.54
N THR A 6 31.28 -3.62 38.55
CA THR A 6 29.94 -3.41 38.04
C THR A 6 29.94 -3.50 36.51
N GLY A 7 29.11 -4.39 35.97
CA GLY A 7 28.83 -4.50 34.54
C GLY A 7 28.13 -3.25 34.01
N LEU A 8 28.65 -2.73 32.91
CA LEU A 8 28.06 -1.64 32.15
C LEU A 8 27.00 -2.26 31.23
N ALA A 9 25.71 -2.10 31.57
CA ALA A 9 24.63 -2.43 30.67
C ALA A 9 24.59 -1.38 29.55
N LEU A 10 24.88 -1.80 28.31
CA LEU A 10 24.61 -1.01 27.11
C LEU A 10 23.08 -0.91 26.96
N LEU A 11 22.53 0.26 27.29
CA LEU A 11 21.18 0.65 26.93
C LEU A 11 21.15 0.91 25.42
N PHE A 12 20.53 0.01 24.66
CA PHE A 12 20.15 0.26 23.27
C PHE A 12 19.07 1.34 23.26
N PHE A 13 19.41 2.53 22.77
CA PHE A 13 18.44 3.53 22.34
C PHE A 13 17.93 3.14 20.95
N SER A 14 16.90 2.31 20.88
CA SER A 14 16.03 2.19 19.70
C SER A 14 14.93 3.25 19.83
N SER A 15 15.25 4.49 19.49
CA SER A 15 14.33 5.62 19.64
C SER A 15 13.27 5.64 18.54
N LEU A 16 12.02 5.67 19.00
CA LEU A 16 10.82 6.27 18.39
C LEU A 16 10.13 5.58 17.20
N MET A 17 10.77 4.71 16.42
CA MET A 17 10.07 3.91 15.39
C MET A 17 9.61 2.52 15.85
N GLY A 18 10.13 2.00 16.98
CA GLY A 18 9.90 0.61 17.40
C GLY A 18 8.63 0.32 18.21
N ALA A 19 7.85 1.34 18.59
CA ALA A 19 6.69 1.15 19.47
C ALA A 19 5.33 1.07 18.74
N GLU A 20 5.25 1.56 17.49
CA GLU A 20 4.03 1.48 16.66
C GLU A 20 3.85 0.09 16.04
N GLN A 21 4.96 -0.58 15.70
CA GLN A 21 4.98 -1.98 15.28
C GLN A 21 4.51 -2.93 16.40
N ASP A 22 4.65 -2.54 17.67
CA ASP A 22 4.47 -3.43 18.81
C ASP A 22 3.02 -3.97 18.93
N VAL A 23 1.99 -3.12 18.80
CA VAL A 23 0.59 -3.57 18.98
C VAL A 23 0.10 -4.42 17.80
N LEU A 24 0.34 -3.97 16.56
CA LEU A 24 -0.07 -4.73 15.38
C LEU A 24 0.69 -6.05 15.24
N GLU A 25 2.00 -6.05 15.54
CA GLU A 25 2.82 -7.25 15.56
C GLU A 25 2.36 -8.21 16.67
N HIS A 26 2.02 -7.70 17.85
CA HIS A 26 1.47 -8.51 18.94
C HIS A 26 0.12 -9.14 18.57
N ILE A 27 -0.81 -8.38 17.97
CA ILE A 27 -2.09 -8.93 17.46
C ILE A 27 -1.82 -10.02 16.41
N GLN A 28 -0.88 -9.78 15.49
CA GLN A 28 -0.51 -10.72 14.45
C GLN A 28 0.10 -12.01 15.02
N ASP A 29 0.96 -11.89 16.02
CA ASP A 29 1.62 -13.01 16.68
C ASP A 29 0.67 -13.83 17.55
N ASP A 30 -0.29 -13.19 18.21
CA ASP A 30 -1.34 -13.88 18.96
C ASP A 30 -2.24 -14.69 18.04
N TRP A 31 -2.61 -14.14 16.88
CA TRP A 31 -3.31 -14.90 15.84
C TRP A 31 -2.48 -16.09 15.33
N ARG A 32 -1.19 -15.88 14.99
CA ARG A 32 -0.28 -16.96 14.54
C ARG A 32 -0.12 -18.08 15.58
N GLN A 33 -0.19 -17.74 16.86
CA GLN A 33 -0.07 -18.68 17.97
C GLN A 33 -1.43 -19.31 18.36
N GLY A 34 -2.51 -19.00 17.64
CA GLY A 34 -3.85 -19.53 17.87
C GLY A 34 -4.55 -18.98 19.11
N ARG A 35 -4.09 -17.83 19.63
CA ARG A 35 -4.74 -17.12 20.75
C ARG A 35 -5.91 -16.25 20.31
N LEU A 36 -5.89 -15.79 19.05
CA LEU A 36 -6.99 -15.08 18.41
C LEU A 36 -7.48 -15.88 17.20
N SER A 37 -8.79 -15.87 16.96
CA SER A 37 -9.38 -16.21 15.68
C SER A 37 -9.03 -15.19 14.60
N GLN A 38 -9.26 -15.51 13.33
CA GLN A 38 -9.04 -14.59 12.22
C GLN A 38 -9.97 -13.36 12.32
N ALA A 39 -11.23 -13.56 12.72
CA ALA A 39 -12.19 -12.48 12.92
C ALA A 39 -11.77 -11.54 14.07
N GLU A 40 -11.30 -12.09 15.20
CA GLU A 40 -10.79 -11.28 16.32
C GLU A 40 -9.55 -10.47 15.94
N ARG A 41 -8.61 -11.07 15.18
CA ARG A 41 -7.45 -10.35 14.65
C ARG A 41 -7.89 -9.15 13.79
N LEU A 42 -8.78 -9.38 12.82
CA LEU A 42 -9.26 -8.34 11.90
C LEU A 42 -10.01 -7.23 12.66
N PHE A 43 -10.87 -7.61 13.60
CA PHE A 43 -11.58 -6.66 14.44
C PHE A 43 -10.62 -5.82 15.30
N HIS A 44 -9.61 -6.45 15.92
CA HIS A 44 -8.62 -5.72 16.72
C HIS A 44 -7.75 -4.79 15.85
N GLN A 45 -7.27 -5.26 14.70
CA GLN A 45 -6.52 -4.43 13.76
C GLN A 45 -7.34 -3.22 13.30
N TRP A 46 -8.61 -3.40 12.94
CA TRP A 46 -9.52 -2.29 12.62
C TRP A 46 -9.71 -1.33 13.80
N THR A 47 -9.86 -1.86 15.01
CA THR A 47 -10.06 -1.04 16.22
C THR A 47 -8.83 -0.20 16.54
N VAL A 48 -7.61 -0.70 16.32
CA VAL A 48 -6.36 0.09 16.47
C VAL A 48 -6.42 1.40 15.66
N LEU A 49 -6.98 1.36 14.46
CA LEU A 49 -7.02 2.49 13.52
C LEU A 49 -7.97 3.61 13.99
N ARG A 50 -9.02 3.23 14.70
CA ARG A 50 -10.07 4.15 15.16
C ARG A 50 -9.81 4.63 16.58
N ASP A 51 -9.56 3.69 17.47
CA ASP A 51 -9.33 3.95 18.89
C ASP A 51 -8.55 2.80 19.54
N ALA A 52 -7.22 2.86 19.46
CA ALA A 52 -6.34 1.88 20.11
C ALA A 52 -6.52 1.81 21.64
N ASN A 53 -7.10 2.84 22.27
CA ASN A 53 -7.41 2.84 23.70
C ASN A 53 -8.67 2.04 24.06
N ALA A 54 -9.55 1.80 23.09
CA ALA A 54 -10.75 0.97 23.28
C ALA A 54 -10.44 -0.53 23.31
N LEU A 55 -9.22 -0.93 22.93
CA LEU A 55 -8.82 -2.34 22.93
C LEU A 55 -8.67 -2.92 24.36
N PRO A 56 -8.88 -4.24 24.52
CA PRO A 56 -8.55 -4.93 25.75
C PRO A 56 -7.03 -5.04 25.94
N GLU A 57 -6.59 -5.22 27.19
CA GLU A 57 -5.21 -5.65 27.47
C GLU A 57 -4.96 -7.03 26.83
N PRO A 58 -3.79 -7.29 26.20
CA PRO A 58 -2.58 -6.46 26.17
C PRO A 58 -2.47 -5.51 24.95
N TYR A 59 -3.51 -5.36 24.14
CA TYR A 59 -3.47 -4.59 22.88
C TYR A 59 -3.80 -3.10 23.05
N ARG A 60 -4.21 -2.69 24.26
CA ARG A 60 -4.52 -1.29 24.56
C ARG A 60 -3.29 -0.40 24.39
N SER A 61 -3.46 0.72 23.68
CA SER A 61 -2.40 1.70 23.48
C SER A 61 -2.93 3.12 23.41
N ASP A 62 -2.27 4.03 24.11
CA ASP A 62 -2.54 5.48 24.05
C ASP A 62 -2.11 6.12 22.72
N ARG A 63 -1.48 5.35 21.84
CA ARG A 63 -1.00 5.82 20.52
C ARG A 63 -1.82 5.19 19.41
N ARG A 64 -2.21 6.01 18.44
CA ARG A 64 -2.77 5.58 17.15
C ARG A 64 -1.64 5.49 16.13
N PRO A 65 -1.23 4.28 15.70
CA PRO A 65 -0.22 4.13 14.66
C PRO A 65 -0.80 4.49 13.28
N VAL A 66 0.05 5.02 12.39
CA VAL A 66 -0.29 5.16 10.96
C VAL A 66 0.07 3.84 10.27
N THR A 67 -0.93 3.03 9.99
CA THR A 67 -0.74 1.62 9.65
C THR A 67 -0.85 1.32 8.16
N ARG A 68 -1.71 2.06 7.45
CA ARG A 68 -2.06 1.86 6.05
C ARG A 68 -2.58 0.45 5.74
N ILE A 69 -3.22 -0.24 6.70
CA ILE A 69 -3.77 -1.59 6.45
C ILE A 69 -5.31 -1.59 6.36
N ALA A 70 -5.96 -0.45 6.49
CA ALA A 70 -7.41 -0.37 6.68
C ALA A 70 -8.22 -1.04 5.55
N THR A 71 -7.90 -0.73 4.30
CA THR A 71 -8.52 -1.33 3.11
C THR A 71 -8.31 -2.84 3.08
N SER A 72 -7.07 -3.31 3.29
CA SER A 72 -6.74 -4.74 3.32
C SER A 72 -7.49 -5.52 4.42
N VAL A 73 -7.64 -4.93 5.61
CA VAL A 73 -8.37 -5.53 6.74
C VAL A 73 -9.86 -5.67 6.42
N LYS A 74 -10.47 -4.62 5.85
CA LYS A 74 -11.90 -4.64 5.48
C LYS A 74 -12.18 -5.65 4.38
N ALA A 75 -11.32 -5.69 3.37
CA ALA A 75 -11.42 -6.64 2.29
C ALA A 75 -11.27 -8.10 2.75
N GLU A 76 -10.27 -8.38 3.60
CA GLU A 76 -10.12 -9.72 4.18
C GLU A 76 -11.31 -10.10 5.05
N ALA A 77 -11.83 -9.15 5.85
CA ALA A 77 -13.05 -9.37 6.62
C ALA A 77 -14.25 -9.73 5.72
N LEU A 78 -14.41 -9.07 4.57
CA LEU A 78 -15.50 -9.35 3.63
C LEU A 78 -15.40 -10.78 3.11
N SER A 79 -14.20 -11.24 2.78
CA SER A 79 -13.97 -12.61 2.32
C SER A 79 -14.34 -13.67 3.35
N LEU A 80 -14.08 -13.36 4.62
CA LEU A 80 -14.36 -14.26 5.74
C LEU A 80 -15.87 -14.37 6.00
N LEU A 81 -16.68 -13.37 5.66
CA LEU A 81 -18.12 -13.37 5.95
C LEU A 81 -18.86 -14.57 5.35
N SER A 82 -18.40 -15.13 4.23
CA SER A 82 -19.04 -16.28 3.59
C SER A 82 -18.95 -17.58 4.42
N SER A 83 -17.87 -17.73 5.20
CA SER A 83 -17.57 -18.92 6.01
C SER A 83 -17.62 -18.66 7.53
N ALA A 84 -17.76 -17.40 7.95
CA ALA A 84 -17.84 -16.97 9.33
C ALA A 84 -19.06 -17.55 10.07
N THR A 85 -18.84 -17.92 11.33
CA THR A 85 -19.89 -18.20 12.32
C THR A 85 -20.75 -16.96 12.61
N ASP A 86 -21.90 -17.14 13.25
CA ASP A 86 -22.78 -16.03 13.61
C ASP A 86 -22.09 -15.01 14.55
N ASP A 87 -21.27 -15.50 15.49
CA ASP A 87 -20.50 -14.65 16.41
C ASP A 87 -19.41 -13.86 15.68
N GLU A 88 -18.67 -14.50 14.77
CA GLU A 88 -17.66 -13.83 13.93
C GLU A 88 -18.30 -12.79 13.00
N ARG A 89 -19.47 -13.11 12.42
CA ARG A 89 -20.23 -12.18 11.58
C ARG A 89 -20.68 -10.96 12.38
N ALA A 90 -21.20 -11.16 13.59
CA ALA A 90 -21.58 -10.08 14.48
C ALA A 90 -20.37 -9.21 14.88
N LEU A 91 -19.20 -9.83 15.07
CA LEU A 91 -17.95 -9.12 15.38
C LEU A 91 -17.44 -8.27 14.21
N LEU A 92 -17.56 -8.76 12.98
CA LEU A 92 -17.04 -8.09 11.78
C LEU A 92 -18.01 -7.08 11.17
N GLN A 93 -19.31 -7.21 11.41
CA GLN A 93 -20.33 -6.32 10.83
C GLN A 93 -20.01 -4.80 10.98
N PRO A 94 -19.48 -4.30 12.11
CA PRO A 94 -19.15 -2.89 12.27
C PRO A 94 -18.05 -2.37 11.33
N LEU A 95 -17.26 -3.24 10.67
CA LEU A 95 -16.24 -2.82 9.71
C LEU A 95 -16.85 -2.29 8.41
N PHE A 96 -18.09 -2.66 8.09
CA PHE A 96 -18.76 -2.34 6.83
C PHE A 96 -19.82 -1.23 6.94
N GLN A 97 -20.03 -0.70 8.15
CA GLN A 97 -21.02 0.34 8.37
C GLN A 97 -20.53 1.69 7.83
N ARG A 98 -21.29 2.26 6.91
CA ARG A 98 -21.12 3.65 6.45
C ARG A 98 -21.28 4.63 7.63
N PRO A 99 -20.38 5.60 7.81
CA PRO A 99 -20.54 6.65 8.81
C PRO A 99 -21.79 7.50 8.59
N GLU A 100 -22.46 7.91 9.67
CA GLU A 100 -23.56 8.88 9.59
C GLU A 100 -23.02 10.29 9.90
N LEU A 101 -22.95 11.15 8.88
CA LEU A 101 -22.45 12.52 9.00
C LEU A 101 -23.53 13.53 8.53
N PRO A 102 -23.69 14.68 9.21
CA PRO A 102 -24.84 15.56 9.03
C PRO A 102 -24.78 16.45 7.77
N LEU A 103 -23.59 16.63 7.18
CA LEU A 103 -23.38 17.49 6.03
C LEU A 103 -22.79 16.69 4.87
N SER A 104 -23.07 17.10 3.64
CA SER A 104 -22.39 16.59 2.46
C SER A 104 -22.23 17.64 1.37
N LEU A 105 -21.25 17.42 0.48
CA LEU A 105 -20.99 18.23 -0.71
C LEU A 105 -20.80 17.31 -1.91
N VAL A 106 -21.54 17.56 -2.99
CA VAL A 106 -21.33 16.88 -4.28
C VAL A 106 -20.21 17.58 -5.03
N SER A 107 -19.28 16.80 -5.58
CA SER A 107 -18.14 17.31 -6.32
C SER A 107 -18.55 18.08 -7.58
N PRO A 108 -17.73 19.02 -8.08
CA PRO A 108 -18.06 19.81 -9.28
C PRO A 108 -18.42 18.96 -10.51
N SER A 109 -17.80 17.78 -10.69
CA SER A 109 -18.12 16.88 -11.79
C SER A 109 -19.41 16.08 -11.59
N GLY A 110 -19.97 16.07 -10.37
CA GLY A 110 -21.15 15.29 -9.99
C GLY A 110 -20.88 13.81 -9.78
N ARG A 111 -19.62 13.40 -9.58
CA ARG A 111 -19.22 11.99 -9.43
C ARG A 111 -19.08 11.53 -7.99
N PHE A 112 -18.71 12.43 -7.09
CA PHE A 112 -18.44 12.10 -5.70
C PHE A 112 -19.33 12.90 -4.75
N ARG A 113 -19.71 12.28 -3.65
CA ARG A 113 -20.36 12.93 -2.52
C ARG A 113 -19.47 12.81 -1.30
N VAL A 114 -19.03 13.95 -0.79
CA VAL A 114 -18.16 14.03 0.39
C VAL A 114 -19.01 14.37 1.60
N HIS A 115 -19.14 13.42 2.53
CA HIS A 115 -19.87 13.53 3.80
C HIS A 115 -18.93 13.98 4.92
N TYR A 116 -19.39 14.91 5.77
CA TYR A 116 -18.59 15.53 6.82
C TYR A 116 -19.45 16.12 7.95
N THR A 117 -18.79 16.57 9.02
CA THR A 117 -19.35 17.44 10.05
C THR A 117 -18.49 18.68 10.22
N ASP A 118 -19.06 19.79 10.66
CA ASP A 118 -18.34 21.05 10.96
C ASP A 118 -18.07 21.22 12.47
N SER A 119 -18.37 20.20 13.27
CA SER A 119 -18.27 20.23 14.72
C SER A 119 -17.81 18.90 15.31
N GLY A 120 -17.23 18.96 16.51
CA GLY A 120 -16.70 17.79 17.21
C GLY A 120 -15.30 17.41 16.75
N LEU A 121 -14.92 16.18 17.05
CA LEU A 121 -13.59 15.64 16.71
C LEU A 121 -13.44 15.45 15.19
N ASP A 122 -14.51 15.06 14.51
CA ASP A 122 -14.54 14.78 13.07
C ASP A 122 -14.72 16.05 12.21
N ALA A 123 -14.58 17.24 12.81
CA ALA A 123 -14.84 18.50 12.14
C ALA A 123 -13.88 18.72 10.96
N ALA A 124 -14.43 19.11 9.81
CA ALA A 124 -13.69 19.56 8.64
C ALA A 124 -14.26 20.89 8.15
N SER A 125 -13.37 21.81 7.74
CA SER A 125 -13.80 23.10 7.18
C SER A 125 -14.46 22.91 5.80
N PRO A 126 -15.46 23.74 5.42
CA PRO A 126 -16.03 23.69 4.07
C PRO A 126 -14.99 23.85 2.95
N GLU A 127 -13.93 24.63 3.18
CA GLU A 127 -12.82 24.81 2.23
C GLU A 127 -12.05 23.50 2.03
N TYR A 128 -11.76 22.76 3.10
CA TYR A 128 -11.13 21.45 3.02
C TYR A 128 -11.99 20.45 2.25
N ILE A 129 -13.31 20.43 2.51
CA ILE A 129 -14.25 19.54 1.83
C ILE A 129 -14.35 19.87 0.33
N GLN A 130 -14.29 21.15 -0.03
CA GLN A 130 -14.26 21.56 -1.42
C GLN A 130 -12.97 21.07 -2.13
N GLU A 131 -11.81 21.19 -1.48
CA GLU A 131 -10.54 20.67 -2.01
C GLU A 131 -10.58 19.14 -2.14
N ALA A 132 -11.12 18.43 -1.15
CA ALA A 132 -11.27 16.98 -1.20
C ALA A 132 -12.17 16.53 -2.37
N ALA A 133 -13.32 17.19 -2.55
CA ALA A 133 -14.22 16.88 -3.66
C ALA A 133 -13.57 17.11 -5.04
N GLN A 134 -12.75 18.17 -5.17
CA GLN A 134 -11.98 18.43 -6.39
C GLN A 134 -10.85 17.41 -6.58
N ALA A 135 -10.22 16.95 -5.50
CA ALA A 135 -9.16 15.97 -5.55
C ALA A 135 -9.64 14.62 -6.07
N PHE A 136 -10.83 14.16 -5.65
CA PHE A 136 -11.45 12.94 -6.17
C PHE A 136 -11.88 13.08 -7.63
N ASP A 137 -12.45 14.23 -8.03
CA ASP A 137 -12.75 14.50 -9.44
C ASP A 137 -11.50 14.41 -10.33
N TYR A 138 -10.38 14.95 -9.84
CA TYR A 138 -9.11 14.93 -10.56
C TYR A 138 -8.49 13.53 -10.59
N ALA A 139 -8.54 12.78 -9.49
CA ALA A 139 -8.12 11.37 -9.47
C ALA A 139 -8.90 10.54 -10.50
N TYR A 140 -10.23 10.70 -10.57
CA TYR A 140 -11.06 10.05 -11.58
C TYR A 140 -10.64 10.40 -13.01
N GLU A 141 -10.42 11.70 -13.29
CA GLU A 141 -10.01 12.14 -14.63
C GLU A 141 -8.66 11.54 -15.03
N VAL A 142 -7.69 11.45 -14.12
CA VAL A 142 -6.38 10.86 -14.42
C VAL A 142 -6.49 9.34 -14.57
N GLU A 143 -7.05 8.64 -13.58
CA GLU A 143 -7.07 7.17 -13.57
C GLU A 143 -7.98 6.59 -14.66
N ILE A 144 -9.20 7.13 -14.79
CA ILE A 144 -10.16 6.64 -15.78
C ILE A 144 -9.95 7.33 -17.12
N GLY A 145 -9.91 8.66 -17.13
CA GLY A 145 -9.88 9.45 -18.36
C GLY A 145 -8.54 9.39 -19.12
N GLN A 146 -7.41 9.45 -18.40
CA GLN A 146 -6.08 9.52 -19.02
C GLN A 146 -5.35 8.17 -19.05
N LEU A 147 -5.37 7.42 -17.95
CA LEU A 147 -4.70 6.11 -17.85
C LEU A 147 -5.55 5.00 -18.48
N GLY A 148 -6.87 5.15 -18.51
CA GLY A 148 -7.77 4.25 -19.23
C GLY A 148 -8.19 3.02 -18.42
N PHE A 149 -8.21 3.11 -17.09
CA PHE A 149 -8.84 2.08 -16.26
C PHE A 149 -10.37 2.04 -16.46
N ALA A 150 -10.97 0.89 -16.23
CA ALA A 150 -12.43 0.77 -16.18
C ALA A 150 -12.97 1.52 -14.95
N PRO A 151 -14.09 2.25 -15.07
CA PRO A 151 -14.70 2.91 -13.92
C PRO A 151 -15.18 1.85 -12.89
N PRO A 152 -15.16 2.17 -11.59
CA PRO A 152 -15.63 1.25 -10.57
C PRO A 152 -17.15 1.05 -10.62
N PRO A 153 -17.67 -0.05 -10.04
CA PRO A 153 -19.11 -0.29 -9.94
C PRO A 153 -19.84 0.87 -9.26
N ALA A 154 -20.99 1.25 -9.80
CA ALA A 154 -21.79 2.33 -9.24
C ALA A 154 -22.33 1.98 -7.85
N ASP A 155 -22.50 2.99 -6.99
CA ASP A 155 -22.89 2.80 -5.59
C ASP A 155 -24.40 2.56 -5.35
N TYR A 156 -25.14 2.25 -6.42
CA TYR A 156 -26.58 1.92 -6.42
C TYR A 156 -27.53 2.85 -5.63
N GLY A 157 -27.14 4.10 -5.37
CA GLY A 157 -28.02 5.08 -4.75
C GLY A 157 -28.08 5.02 -3.22
N VAL A 158 -27.12 4.38 -2.54
CA VAL A 158 -27.16 4.19 -1.08
C VAL A 158 -27.21 5.54 -0.35
N ASP A 159 -26.39 6.52 -0.73
CA ASP A 159 -26.46 7.91 -0.23
C ASP A 159 -26.53 8.97 -1.36
N GLY A 160 -26.87 8.52 -2.56
CA GLY A 160 -26.90 9.32 -3.78
C GLY A 160 -26.39 8.53 -4.97
N PRO A 161 -26.54 9.04 -6.21
CA PRO A 161 -25.98 8.39 -7.39
C PRO A 161 -24.45 8.49 -7.50
N GLU A 162 -23.80 9.28 -6.63
CA GLU A 162 -22.37 9.52 -6.59
C GLU A 162 -21.61 8.42 -5.83
N TYR A 163 -20.28 8.37 -5.96
CA TYR A 163 -19.42 7.59 -5.06
C TYR A 163 -19.23 8.32 -3.73
N ASP A 164 -19.43 7.60 -2.63
CA ASP A 164 -19.39 8.21 -1.30
C ASP A 164 -18.00 8.22 -0.66
N VAL A 165 -17.66 9.38 -0.10
CA VAL A 165 -16.44 9.63 0.67
C VAL A 165 -16.84 10.21 2.02
N TYR A 166 -16.36 9.62 3.12
CA TYR A 166 -16.63 10.08 4.48
C TYR A 166 -15.38 10.65 5.13
N VAL A 167 -15.43 11.94 5.46
CA VAL A 167 -14.33 12.67 6.12
C VAL A 167 -14.57 12.66 7.63
N GLN A 168 -13.63 12.09 8.38
CA GLN A 168 -13.70 11.97 9.84
C GLN A 168 -12.30 11.93 10.44
N GLN A 169 -12.17 12.03 11.77
CA GLN A 169 -10.86 11.90 12.41
C GLN A 169 -10.40 10.44 12.38
N LEU A 170 -9.29 10.19 11.70
CA LEU A 170 -8.61 8.90 11.63
C LEU A 170 -7.27 8.95 12.36
N GLY A 171 -6.78 7.77 12.76
CA GLY A 171 -5.38 7.59 13.17
C GLY A 171 -4.45 7.28 11.99
N ASP A 172 -4.99 7.31 10.77
CA ASP A 172 -4.36 6.86 9.52
C ASP A 172 -4.69 7.84 8.38
N TYR A 173 -4.33 7.51 7.12
CA TYR A 173 -4.64 8.34 5.95
C TYR A 173 -6.11 8.21 5.50
N GLY A 174 -6.55 6.98 5.20
CA GLY A 174 -7.84 6.69 4.60
C GLY A 174 -8.11 5.19 4.55
N ALA A 175 -9.26 4.82 3.96
CA ALA A 175 -9.60 3.43 3.69
C ALA A 175 -10.70 3.34 2.64
N THR A 176 -10.70 2.25 1.86
CA THR A 176 -11.78 1.90 0.96
C THR A 176 -12.46 0.63 1.46
N THR A 177 -13.78 0.68 1.56
CA THR A 177 -14.60 -0.40 2.11
C THR A 177 -15.38 -1.07 0.99
N PRO A 178 -15.12 -2.35 0.67
CA PRO A 178 -15.98 -3.10 -0.25
C PRO A 178 -17.31 -3.45 0.45
N GLU A 179 -18.41 -3.41 -0.29
CA GLU A 179 -19.76 -3.58 0.27
C GLU A 179 -20.53 -4.75 -0.36
N GLN A 180 -21.05 -4.57 -1.57
CA GLN A 180 -21.90 -5.56 -2.24
C GLN A 180 -21.24 -6.06 -3.52
N GLU A 181 -21.22 -7.37 -3.69
CA GLU A 181 -20.83 -8.00 -4.96
C GLU A 181 -21.84 -7.61 -6.04
N VAL A 182 -21.35 -7.24 -7.22
CA VAL A 182 -22.21 -6.91 -8.36
C VAL A 182 -22.56 -8.22 -9.06
N ALA A 183 -23.83 -8.63 -8.97
CA ALA A 183 -24.26 -9.94 -9.47
C ALA A 183 -24.23 -10.06 -11.01
N GLU A 184 -24.18 -8.93 -11.72
CA GLU A 184 -24.28 -8.86 -13.18
C GLU A 184 -22.94 -9.05 -13.91
N THR A 185 -21.83 -9.12 -13.19
CA THR A 185 -20.48 -9.23 -13.76
C THR A 185 -19.95 -10.67 -13.66
N PRO A 186 -19.16 -11.14 -14.65
CA PRO A 186 -18.64 -12.51 -14.64
C PRO A 186 -17.49 -12.71 -13.65
N GLN A 187 -16.83 -11.63 -13.22
CA GLN A 187 -15.84 -11.59 -12.16
C GLN A 187 -16.49 -11.10 -10.87
N PRO A 188 -16.05 -11.55 -9.68
CA PRO A 188 -16.52 -10.99 -8.43
C PRO A 188 -15.93 -9.58 -8.26
N ASP A 189 -16.68 -8.56 -8.68
CA ASP A 189 -16.38 -7.16 -8.40
C ASP A 189 -17.37 -6.59 -7.37
N TYR A 190 -16.94 -5.50 -6.72
CA TYR A 190 -17.62 -4.97 -5.54
C TYR A 190 -17.89 -3.49 -5.68
N THR A 191 -19.10 -3.10 -5.28
CA THR A 191 -19.39 -1.72 -4.87
C THR A 191 -18.60 -1.38 -3.61
N GLY A 192 -18.46 -0.10 -3.31
CA GLY A 192 -17.76 0.34 -2.12
C GLY A 192 -17.77 1.84 -1.93
N TRP A 193 -17.22 2.26 -0.81
CA TRP A 193 -17.16 3.65 -0.36
C TRP A 193 -15.83 3.92 0.34
N MET A 194 -15.46 5.19 0.46
CA MET A 194 -14.15 5.60 0.96
C MET A 194 -14.25 6.41 2.26
N THR A 195 -13.20 6.35 3.07
CA THR A 195 -12.97 7.24 4.22
C THR A 195 -11.65 7.95 4.05
N MET A 196 -11.57 9.15 4.63
CA MET A 196 -10.37 9.97 4.62
C MET A 196 -10.26 10.74 5.93
N ASP A 197 -9.02 10.97 6.38
CA ASP A 197 -8.74 11.80 7.54
C ASP A 197 -9.18 13.26 7.31
N ASN A 198 -9.56 13.94 8.38
CA ASN A 198 -10.09 15.30 8.33
C ASN A 198 -9.02 16.40 8.39
N ASP A 199 -7.76 16.10 8.74
CA ASP A 199 -6.73 17.14 8.85
C ASP A 199 -5.30 16.75 8.44
N PHE A 200 -4.99 15.46 8.39
CA PHE A 200 -3.68 14.88 8.07
C PHE A 200 -2.54 15.49 8.90
N THR A 201 -2.78 15.77 10.18
CA THR A 201 -1.80 16.39 11.06
C THR A 201 -0.78 15.42 11.64
N HIS A 202 -1.07 14.11 11.64
CA HIS A 202 -0.21 13.03 12.18
C HIS A 202 0.62 12.30 11.12
N THR A 203 0.24 12.34 9.85
CA THR A 203 0.89 11.62 8.73
C THR A 203 2.21 12.26 8.27
N PRO A 204 3.19 11.55 7.69
CA PRO A 204 4.44 12.15 7.18
C PRO A 204 4.24 13.37 6.25
N THR A 205 3.48 13.22 5.17
CA THR A 205 2.95 14.35 4.39
C THR A 205 1.76 14.96 5.13
N LYS A 206 1.57 16.28 5.04
CA LYS A 206 0.58 17.01 5.88
C LYS A 206 -0.49 17.70 5.06
N GLY A 207 -1.67 17.88 5.67
CA GLY A 207 -2.74 18.74 5.16
C GLY A 207 -3.20 18.38 3.75
N LEU A 208 -3.37 19.38 2.88
CA LEU A 208 -3.94 19.21 1.55
C LEU A 208 -3.12 18.28 0.63
N ASP A 209 -1.81 18.21 0.81
CA ASP A 209 -0.97 17.34 -0.02
C ASP A 209 -1.20 15.87 0.34
N ALA A 210 -1.29 15.55 1.63
CA ALA A 210 -1.64 14.20 2.10
C ALA A 210 -3.06 13.82 1.68
N MET A 211 -4.01 14.74 1.85
CA MET A 211 -5.39 14.58 1.40
C MET A 211 -5.46 14.23 -0.10
N ARG A 212 -4.71 14.93 -0.95
CA ARG A 212 -4.68 14.70 -2.39
C ARG A 212 -4.18 13.31 -2.75
N VAL A 213 -3.02 12.90 -2.21
CA VAL A 213 -2.49 11.56 -2.51
C VAL A 213 -3.39 10.46 -1.97
N THR A 214 -4.01 10.66 -0.80
CA THR A 214 -5.03 9.72 -0.28
C THR A 214 -6.27 9.65 -1.17
N ALA A 215 -6.71 10.76 -1.76
CA ALA A 215 -7.84 10.75 -2.69
C ALA A 215 -7.54 9.85 -3.91
N ALA A 216 -6.33 9.95 -4.47
CA ALA A 216 -5.89 9.09 -5.56
C ALA A 216 -5.75 7.62 -5.12
N HIS A 217 -5.07 7.37 -3.99
CA HIS A 217 -4.85 6.02 -3.47
C HIS A 217 -6.17 5.26 -3.20
N GLU A 218 -7.08 5.89 -2.45
CA GLU A 218 -8.35 5.26 -2.06
C GLU A 218 -9.33 5.16 -3.24
N PHE A 219 -9.37 6.16 -4.13
CA PHE A 219 -10.17 6.02 -5.34
C PHE A 219 -9.67 4.86 -6.20
N PHE A 220 -8.35 4.66 -6.31
CA PHE A 220 -7.84 3.53 -7.06
C PHE A 220 -8.20 2.19 -6.42
N HIS A 221 -8.25 2.06 -5.09
CA HIS A 221 -8.78 0.85 -4.47
C HIS A 221 -10.24 0.57 -4.87
N LEU A 222 -11.08 1.60 -4.99
CA LEU A 222 -12.45 1.44 -5.47
C LEU A 222 -12.46 0.95 -6.93
N VAL A 223 -11.58 1.48 -7.78
CA VAL A 223 -11.33 0.98 -9.16
C VAL A 223 -10.93 -0.50 -9.14
N GLN A 224 -9.98 -0.88 -8.29
CA GLN A 224 -9.48 -2.25 -8.17
C GLN A 224 -10.58 -3.24 -7.77
N PHE A 225 -11.49 -2.83 -6.87
CA PHE A 225 -12.66 -3.63 -6.51
C PHE A 225 -13.59 -3.88 -7.71
N GLY A 226 -13.58 -3.01 -8.72
CA GLY A 226 -14.23 -3.19 -10.02
C GLY A 226 -13.57 -4.22 -10.95
N TYR A 227 -12.34 -4.61 -10.68
CA TYR A 227 -11.61 -5.62 -11.45
C TYR A 227 -11.69 -7.00 -10.80
N ARG A 228 -11.42 -7.07 -9.50
CA ARG A 228 -11.47 -8.32 -8.74
C ARG A 228 -11.59 -7.99 -7.26
N GLY A 229 -12.46 -8.71 -6.56
CA GLY A 229 -12.53 -8.63 -5.12
C GLY A 229 -11.25 -9.13 -4.46
N TYR A 230 -10.98 -8.57 -3.30
CA TYR A 230 -9.81 -8.89 -2.51
C TYR A 230 -10.16 -10.11 -1.63
N HIS A 231 -9.97 -11.31 -2.20
CA HIS A 231 -10.69 -12.49 -1.72
C HIS A 231 -9.97 -13.43 -0.77
N THR A 232 -8.68 -13.78 -0.87
CA THR A 232 -8.16 -14.87 -0.03
C THR A 232 -6.63 -14.93 0.11
N THR A 233 -6.18 -15.72 1.09
CA THR A 233 -4.81 -15.98 1.56
C THR A 233 -4.00 -16.99 0.74
N GLU A 234 -4.50 -17.50 -0.40
CA GLU A 234 -3.76 -18.51 -1.19
C GLU A 234 -2.60 -17.88 -1.99
N HIS A 235 -2.73 -16.61 -2.36
CA HIS A 235 -1.66 -15.80 -2.95
C HIS A 235 -1.84 -14.37 -2.47
N PRO A 236 -0.90 -13.77 -1.69
CA PRO A 236 -1.09 -12.46 -1.10
C PRO A 236 -1.11 -11.41 -2.21
N SER A 237 -2.26 -11.17 -2.84
CA SER A 237 -2.41 -10.16 -3.89
C SER A 237 -2.36 -8.74 -3.33
N ALA A 238 -2.55 -8.61 -2.02
CA ALA A 238 -2.40 -7.41 -1.20
C ALA A 238 -1.28 -6.49 -1.65
N TYR A 239 -0.06 -7.03 -1.86
CA TYR A 239 1.09 -6.21 -2.27
C TYR A 239 0.83 -5.48 -3.58
N PHE A 240 0.11 -6.11 -4.52
CA PHE A 240 -0.14 -5.57 -5.85
C PHE A 240 -1.19 -4.45 -5.79
N TYR A 241 -2.22 -4.61 -4.93
CA TYR A 241 -3.22 -3.57 -4.68
C TYR A 241 -2.55 -2.33 -4.11
N GLU A 242 -1.77 -2.47 -3.04
CA GLU A 242 -1.10 -1.32 -2.40
C GLU A 242 -0.01 -0.71 -3.29
N ALA A 243 0.83 -1.51 -3.94
CA ALA A 243 1.89 -0.99 -4.79
C ALA A 243 1.35 -0.18 -5.99
N THR A 244 0.21 -0.59 -6.56
CA THR A 244 -0.39 0.12 -7.69
C THR A 244 -1.32 1.26 -7.25
N ALA A 245 -1.88 1.24 -6.04
CA ALA A 245 -2.54 2.41 -5.44
C ALA A 245 -1.53 3.49 -5.06
N THR A 246 -0.39 3.09 -4.45
CA THR A 246 0.74 3.99 -4.15
C THR A 246 1.30 4.62 -5.43
N LEU A 247 1.32 3.88 -6.55
CA LEU A 247 1.68 4.43 -7.86
C LEU A 247 0.74 5.58 -8.27
N MET A 248 -0.56 5.48 -7.99
CA MET A 248 -1.51 6.54 -8.35
C MET A 248 -1.28 7.83 -7.58
N GLU A 249 -0.75 7.77 -6.35
CA GLU A 249 -0.37 8.96 -5.59
C GLU A 249 0.50 9.91 -6.44
N ASP A 250 1.58 9.37 -7.03
CA ASP A 250 2.51 10.13 -7.86
C ASP A 250 1.97 10.41 -9.28
N LEU A 251 1.28 9.45 -9.90
CA LEU A 251 0.77 9.66 -11.26
C LEU A 251 -0.32 10.73 -11.32
N VAL A 252 -1.12 10.84 -10.26
CA VAL A 252 -2.15 11.88 -10.15
C VAL A 252 -1.52 13.18 -9.64
N TYR A 253 -0.71 13.13 -8.57
CA TYR A 253 -0.10 14.29 -7.94
C TYR A 253 1.44 14.23 -7.93
N PRO A 254 2.12 14.39 -9.08
CA PRO A 254 3.58 14.23 -9.20
C PRO A 254 4.40 15.32 -8.48
N GLN A 255 3.73 16.27 -7.83
CA GLN A 255 4.35 17.26 -6.95
C GLN A 255 4.36 16.84 -5.47
N VAL A 256 3.67 15.75 -5.12
CA VAL A 256 3.53 15.24 -3.75
C VAL A 256 4.20 13.87 -3.65
N ASN A 257 5.48 13.88 -3.32
CA ASN A 257 6.31 12.68 -3.30
C ASN A 257 6.13 11.88 -1.97
N ASP A 258 4.88 11.60 -1.54
CA ASP A 258 4.60 10.89 -0.28
C ASP A 258 5.23 9.49 -0.29
N TYR A 259 5.17 8.79 -1.43
CA TYR A 259 5.73 7.45 -1.57
C TYR A 259 7.25 7.36 -1.30
N PHE A 260 7.99 8.48 -1.33
CA PHE A 260 9.41 8.51 -0.95
C PHE A 260 9.62 8.03 0.49
N HIS A 261 8.63 8.18 1.36
CA HIS A 261 8.69 7.71 2.74
C HIS A 261 8.86 6.18 2.85
N TYR A 262 8.48 5.41 1.83
CA TYR A 262 8.60 3.95 1.80
C TYR A 262 9.95 3.46 1.26
N LEU A 263 10.62 4.28 0.45
CA LEU A 263 11.85 3.88 -0.25
C LEU A 263 13.02 3.51 0.68
N PRO A 264 13.28 4.20 1.81
CA PRO A 264 14.38 3.82 2.70
C PRO A 264 14.29 2.36 3.20
N ARG A 265 13.11 1.88 3.58
CA ARG A 265 12.94 0.47 3.99
C ARG A 265 13.08 -0.45 2.78
N PHE A 266 12.46 -0.11 1.66
CA PHE A 266 12.52 -0.92 0.44
C PHE A 266 13.96 -1.17 -0.02
N PHE A 267 14.75 -0.10 -0.20
CA PHE A 267 16.14 -0.18 -0.66
C PHE A 267 17.10 -0.77 0.37
N LYS A 268 16.76 -0.70 1.67
CA LYS A 268 17.57 -1.29 2.74
C LYS A 268 17.46 -2.81 2.80
N ASN A 269 16.32 -3.37 2.39
CA ASN A 269 16.01 -4.81 2.52
C ASN A 269 15.70 -5.45 1.14
N PRO A 270 16.62 -5.38 0.17
CA PRO A 270 16.38 -5.92 -1.17
C PRO A 270 16.21 -7.44 -1.21
N GLU A 271 16.61 -8.14 -0.15
CA GLU A 271 16.48 -9.59 0.00
C GLU A 271 15.08 -10.06 0.35
N LEU A 272 14.19 -9.15 0.76
CA LEU A 272 12.78 -9.44 0.96
C LEU A 272 12.14 -9.85 -0.37
N SER A 273 11.10 -10.66 -0.28
CA SER A 273 10.39 -11.13 -1.47
C SER A 273 9.72 -9.96 -2.18
N PHE A 274 9.70 -9.98 -3.52
CA PHE A 274 8.92 -9.05 -4.32
C PHE A 274 7.44 -8.97 -3.89
N ILE A 275 6.89 -10.07 -3.37
CA ILE A 275 5.49 -10.17 -2.92
C ILE A 275 5.33 -9.93 -1.41
N GLN A 276 6.34 -9.37 -0.75
CA GLN A 276 6.28 -9.08 0.69
C GLN A 276 5.16 -8.08 0.98
N PHE A 277 4.36 -8.39 2.00
CA PHE A 277 3.31 -7.53 2.53
C PHE A 277 3.52 -7.37 4.04
N ASP A 278 3.94 -6.19 4.48
CA ASP A 278 4.29 -5.92 5.88
C ASP A 278 3.90 -4.53 6.39
N GLY A 279 3.04 -3.81 5.66
CA GLY A 279 2.66 -2.42 5.93
C GLY A 279 3.68 -1.41 5.42
N SER A 280 4.66 -1.81 4.60
CA SER A 280 5.69 -0.88 4.11
C SER A 280 6.41 -1.33 2.83
N HIS A 281 6.82 -2.59 2.69
CA HIS A 281 7.58 -3.03 1.52
C HIS A 281 6.77 -2.93 0.23
N GLU A 282 5.49 -3.30 0.29
CA GLU A 282 4.53 -3.24 -0.82
C GLU A 282 4.30 -1.81 -1.33
N TYR A 283 4.31 -0.81 -0.45
CA TYR A 283 4.20 0.60 -0.85
C TYR A 283 5.45 1.06 -1.60
N GLY A 284 6.63 0.69 -1.08
CA GLY A 284 7.89 0.97 -1.77
C GLY A 284 8.00 0.28 -3.13
N LEU A 285 7.29 -0.83 -3.34
CA LEU A 285 7.27 -1.54 -4.62
C LEU A 285 6.63 -0.74 -5.76
N ALA A 286 5.96 0.38 -5.50
CA ALA A 286 5.44 1.29 -6.53
C ALA A 286 6.48 1.64 -7.61
N ILE A 287 7.77 1.73 -7.24
CA ILE A 287 8.86 2.01 -8.19
C ILE A 287 9.07 0.93 -9.25
N PHE A 288 8.62 -0.32 -9.02
CA PHE A 288 8.56 -1.32 -10.06
C PHE A 288 7.59 -0.90 -11.17
N PHE A 289 6.42 -0.38 -10.80
CA PHE A 289 5.42 0.08 -11.76
C PHE A 289 5.79 1.42 -12.40
N HIS A 290 6.52 2.31 -11.72
CA HIS A 290 7.15 3.48 -12.37
C HIS A 290 8.13 3.05 -13.47
N MET A 291 8.95 2.03 -13.22
CA MET A 291 9.84 1.45 -14.25
C MET A 291 9.01 0.92 -15.42
N LEU A 292 8.00 0.10 -15.17
CA LEU A 292 7.14 -0.44 -16.23
C LEU A 292 6.49 0.67 -17.06
N LYS A 293 5.93 1.70 -16.41
CA LYS A 293 5.34 2.87 -17.08
C LYS A 293 6.34 3.64 -17.93
N LYS A 294 7.62 3.71 -17.53
CA LYS A 294 8.65 4.37 -18.33
C LYS A 294 9.09 3.51 -19.53
N LYS A 295 9.14 2.19 -19.36
CA LYS A 295 9.57 1.25 -20.41
C LYS A 295 8.49 0.96 -21.45
N PHE A 296 7.23 0.97 -21.01
CA PHE A 296 6.08 0.56 -21.82
C PHE A 296 5.03 1.67 -21.88
N THR A 297 4.01 1.47 -22.69
CA THR A 297 2.91 2.44 -22.82
C THR A 297 2.05 2.50 -21.56
N SER A 298 1.37 3.61 -21.30
CA SER A 298 0.41 3.75 -20.19
C SER A 298 -0.68 2.67 -20.19
N ALA A 299 -1.06 2.16 -21.37
CA ALA A 299 -2.03 1.07 -21.53
C ALA A 299 -1.61 -0.26 -20.86
N LEU A 300 -0.34 -0.42 -20.46
CA LEU A 300 0.09 -1.59 -19.70
C LEU A 300 -0.61 -1.66 -18.34
N LEU A 301 -0.81 -0.54 -17.64
CA LEU A 301 -1.35 -0.56 -16.29
C LEU A 301 -2.81 -1.08 -16.25
N PRO A 302 -3.74 -0.59 -17.09
CA PRO A 302 -5.06 -1.21 -17.21
C PRO A 302 -4.99 -2.66 -17.69
N ALA A 303 -4.09 -3.00 -18.62
CA ALA A 303 -3.96 -4.37 -19.11
C ALA A 303 -3.55 -5.37 -18.02
N LEU A 304 -2.71 -4.96 -17.06
CA LEU A 304 -2.38 -5.76 -15.87
C LEU A 304 -3.65 -6.09 -15.06
N TRP A 305 -4.47 -5.08 -14.81
CA TRP A 305 -5.71 -5.25 -14.04
C TRP A 305 -6.78 -6.03 -14.81
N GLU A 306 -6.85 -5.90 -16.14
CA GLU A 306 -7.67 -6.78 -16.98
C GLU A 306 -7.27 -8.25 -16.87
N GLN A 307 -5.96 -8.57 -16.75
CA GLN A 307 -5.51 -9.93 -16.48
C GLN A 307 -5.87 -10.38 -15.05
N MET A 308 -5.76 -9.47 -14.07
CA MET A 308 -6.07 -9.75 -12.66
C MET A 308 -7.48 -10.32 -12.43
N LYS A 309 -8.43 -10.03 -13.32
CA LYS A 309 -9.79 -10.61 -13.30
C LYS A 309 -9.80 -12.14 -13.22
N ASN A 310 -8.79 -12.80 -13.82
CA ASN A 310 -8.80 -14.25 -14.03
C ASN A 310 -7.59 -14.98 -13.41
N VAL A 311 -6.48 -14.28 -13.20
CA VAL A 311 -5.22 -14.88 -12.74
C VAL A 311 -4.57 -14.03 -11.65
N ASP A 312 -3.65 -14.64 -10.90
CA ASP A 312 -2.96 -13.95 -9.80
C ASP A 312 -1.91 -12.94 -10.29
N PRO A 313 -1.49 -11.97 -9.46
CA PRO A 313 -0.68 -10.83 -9.88
C PRO A 313 0.58 -11.16 -10.69
N LEU A 314 1.32 -12.21 -10.32
CA LEU A 314 2.54 -12.59 -11.03
C LEU A 314 2.23 -13.08 -12.45
N GLU A 315 1.18 -13.87 -12.61
CA GLU A 315 0.72 -14.36 -13.91
C GLU A 315 0.07 -13.23 -14.71
N ALA A 316 -0.68 -12.33 -14.05
CA ALA A 316 -1.25 -11.14 -14.68
C ALA A 316 -0.16 -10.23 -15.28
N MET A 317 0.90 -9.96 -14.51
CA MET A 317 2.09 -9.25 -15.00
C MET A 317 2.74 -9.96 -16.18
N ASN A 318 2.95 -11.27 -16.07
CA ASN A 318 3.53 -12.05 -17.15
C ASN A 318 2.69 -11.94 -18.43
N ASN A 319 1.38 -12.17 -18.34
CA ASN A 319 0.47 -12.18 -19.48
C ASN A 319 0.33 -10.81 -20.14
N ALA A 320 0.32 -9.72 -19.37
CA ALA A 320 0.27 -8.36 -19.92
C ALA A 320 1.58 -7.95 -20.62
N LEU A 321 2.72 -8.47 -20.17
CA LEU A 321 4.05 -8.17 -20.74
C LEU A 321 4.37 -8.99 -22.00
N LEU A 322 3.82 -10.20 -22.14
CA LEU A 322 4.09 -11.10 -23.27
C LEU A 322 3.82 -10.45 -24.65
N PRO A 323 2.67 -9.78 -24.90
CA PRO A 323 2.40 -9.09 -26.16
C PRO A 323 3.38 -7.93 -26.46
N LEU A 324 4.03 -7.40 -25.42
CA LEU A 324 5.03 -6.32 -25.53
C LEU A 324 6.46 -6.86 -25.73
N GLY A 325 6.62 -8.18 -25.91
CA GLY A 325 7.92 -8.83 -26.13
C GLY A 325 8.76 -9.00 -24.86
N SER A 326 8.16 -8.88 -23.68
CA SER A 326 8.82 -9.14 -22.39
C SER A 326 8.03 -10.17 -21.57
N ASN A 327 8.41 -10.37 -20.31
CA ASN A 327 7.70 -11.20 -19.33
C ASN A 327 8.10 -10.78 -17.92
N PHE A 328 7.40 -11.29 -16.90
CA PHE A 328 7.66 -10.91 -15.51
C PHE A 328 9.11 -11.15 -15.08
N ASN A 329 9.71 -12.30 -15.43
CA ASN A 329 11.08 -12.64 -15.03
C ASN A 329 12.12 -11.68 -15.62
N ASN A 330 11.95 -11.29 -16.89
CA ASN A 330 12.80 -10.31 -17.54
C ASN A 330 12.69 -8.94 -16.85
N GLU A 331 11.47 -8.51 -16.54
CA GLU A 331 11.23 -7.22 -15.89
C GLU A 331 11.71 -7.19 -14.44
N LEU A 332 11.61 -8.29 -13.71
CA LEU A 332 12.21 -8.42 -12.37
C LEU A 332 13.74 -8.30 -12.43
N GLY A 333 14.38 -8.92 -13.43
CA GLY A 333 15.82 -8.76 -13.65
C GLY A 333 16.22 -7.32 -14.02
N GLN A 334 15.40 -6.64 -14.84
CA GLN A 334 15.61 -5.23 -15.17
C GLN A 334 15.40 -4.34 -13.96
N PHE A 335 14.42 -4.63 -13.11
CA PHE A 335 14.18 -3.89 -11.89
C PHE A 335 15.39 -3.91 -10.94
N ALA A 336 16.05 -5.06 -10.79
CA ALA A 336 17.31 -5.13 -10.06
C ALA A 336 18.40 -4.23 -10.65
N ILE A 337 18.49 -4.12 -11.98
CA ILE A 337 19.42 -3.21 -12.65
C ILE A 337 19.04 -1.75 -12.39
N TRP A 338 17.76 -1.39 -12.53
CA TRP A 338 17.27 -0.03 -12.30
C TRP A 338 17.59 0.47 -10.89
N ASN A 339 17.44 -0.39 -9.89
CA ASN A 339 17.75 -0.08 -8.50
C ASN A 339 19.26 0.16 -8.25
N CYS A 340 20.15 -0.22 -9.17
CA CYS A 340 21.57 0.15 -9.10
C CYS A 340 21.83 1.61 -9.52
N TYR A 341 20.93 2.22 -10.29
CA TYR A 341 21.05 3.58 -10.84
C TYR A 341 20.19 4.57 -10.06
N THR A 342 20.38 4.60 -8.75
CA THR A 342 19.75 5.54 -7.81
C THR A 342 20.78 6.31 -6.99
N GLY A 343 20.33 7.34 -6.28
CA GLY A 343 21.14 8.19 -5.41
C GLY A 343 22.29 8.83 -6.19
N SER A 344 23.52 8.69 -5.70
CA SER A 344 24.69 9.29 -6.36
C SER A 344 25.03 8.66 -7.71
N ARG A 345 24.44 7.50 -8.04
CA ARG A 345 24.62 6.76 -9.29
C ARG A 345 23.47 6.97 -10.27
N ALA A 346 22.54 7.87 -9.96
CA ALA A 346 21.36 8.07 -10.75
C ALA A 346 21.68 8.48 -12.19
N ASP A 347 21.04 7.79 -13.13
CA ASP A 347 20.91 8.22 -14.53
C ASP A 347 19.42 8.44 -14.79
N THR A 348 18.98 9.67 -14.55
CA THR A 348 17.56 10.08 -14.60
C THR A 348 17.01 10.11 -16.03
N VAL A 349 17.88 10.03 -17.03
CA VAL A 349 17.48 9.96 -18.45
C VAL A 349 17.06 8.54 -18.79
N HIS A 350 17.89 7.54 -18.48
CA HIS A 350 17.65 6.15 -18.89
C HIS A 350 16.85 5.33 -17.86
N PHE A 351 16.93 5.67 -16.57
CA PHE A 351 16.28 4.96 -15.47
C PHE A 351 15.20 5.81 -14.81
N TYR A 352 15.03 5.75 -13.49
CA TYR A 352 14.03 6.53 -12.76
C TYR A 352 14.23 8.03 -12.97
N PRO A 353 13.23 8.78 -13.48
CA PRO A 353 13.34 10.23 -13.62
C PRO A 353 13.70 10.96 -12.32
N GLU A 354 13.24 10.44 -11.18
CA GLU A 354 13.53 10.94 -9.83
C GLU A 354 14.58 10.09 -9.09
N GLY A 355 15.32 9.24 -9.81
CA GLY A 355 16.25 8.27 -9.21
C GLY A 355 17.36 8.89 -8.36
N ASP A 356 17.67 10.17 -8.56
CA ASP A 356 18.61 10.96 -7.76
C ASP A 356 18.10 11.27 -6.34
N HIS A 357 16.78 11.19 -6.13
CA HIS A 357 16.14 11.31 -4.81
C HIS A 357 15.98 9.96 -4.12
N TYR A 358 16.13 8.85 -4.84
CA TYR A 358 15.93 7.51 -4.29
C TYR A 358 17.19 7.05 -3.53
N PRO A 359 17.03 6.30 -2.42
CA PRO A 359 18.17 5.70 -1.73
C PRO A 359 18.97 4.74 -2.64
N GLU A 360 20.24 4.57 -2.35
CA GLU A 360 21.06 3.53 -2.98
C GLU A 360 20.75 2.16 -2.38
N VAL A 361 20.72 1.12 -3.23
CA VAL A 361 20.63 -0.27 -2.76
C VAL A 361 21.74 -0.64 -1.79
N THR A 362 21.39 -1.35 -0.72
CA THR A 362 22.37 -1.95 0.19
C THR A 362 23.20 -3.00 -0.53
N VAL A 363 24.52 -2.79 -0.59
CA VAL A 363 25.47 -3.81 -1.05
C VAL A 363 25.70 -4.82 0.07
N SER A 364 25.33 -6.07 -0.15
CA SER A 364 25.43 -7.12 0.86
C SER A 364 26.87 -7.58 1.08
N GLN A 365 27.71 -7.53 0.04
CA GLN A 365 29.10 -7.98 0.13
C GLN A 365 29.97 -7.26 -0.92
N ALA A 366 31.22 -6.97 -0.53
CA ALA A 366 32.28 -6.62 -1.47
C ALA A 366 33.23 -7.81 -1.63
N LEU A 367 33.52 -8.18 -2.87
CA LEU A 367 34.28 -9.37 -3.21
C LEU A 367 35.39 -9.00 -4.20
N ASP A 368 36.60 -9.49 -3.94
CA ASP A 368 37.70 -9.39 -4.90
C ASP A 368 37.60 -10.54 -5.92
N PHE A 369 37.75 -10.20 -7.20
CA PHE A 369 37.69 -11.15 -8.30
C PHE A 369 39.01 -11.19 -9.06
N ASP A 370 39.66 -12.35 -9.07
CA ASP A 370 40.88 -12.57 -9.86
C ASP A 370 40.64 -13.51 -11.05
N THR A 371 40.14 -14.72 -10.84
CA THR A 371 39.90 -15.67 -11.95
C THR A 371 38.58 -16.42 -11.83
N GLN A 372 38.19 -16.81 -10.62
CA GLN A 372 36.91 -17.44 -10.33
C GLN A 372 36.36 -16.88 -9.02
N LEU A 373 35.04 -16.65 -8.98
CA LEU A 373 34.31 -16.28 -7.78
C LEU A 373 33.18 -17.30 -7.60
N THR A 374 33.15 -17.96 -6.44
CA THR A 374 32.01 -18.78 -6.04
C THR A 374 31.11 -17.93 -5.15
N LEU A 375 29.82 -17.90 -5.46
CA LEU A 375 28.82 -17.20 -4.68
C LEU A 375 27.94 -18.21 -3.97
N ASP A 376 27.97 -18.20 -2.64
CA ASP A 376 27.10 -19.00 -1.79
C ASP A 376 26.15 -18.09 -1.01
N GLY A 377 24.88 -18.46 -0.91
CA GLY A 377 23.92 -17.70 -0.11
C GLY A 377 22.47 -18.18 -0.24
N ASN A 378 21.64 -17.68 0.67
CA ASN A 378 20.20 -17.86 0.65
C ASN A 378 19.51 -16.56 0.24
N LEU A 379 18.42 -16.64 -0.49
CA LEU A 379 17.61 -15.50 -0.92
C LEU A 379 16.14 -15.89 -0.84
N ALA A 380 15.27 -14.97 -0.42
CA ALA A 380 13.84 -15.20 -0.50
C ALA A 380 13.41 -15.35 -1.96
N SER A 381 12.29 -16.04 -2.20
CA SER A 381 11.68 -16.10 -3.53
C SER A 381 11.48 -14.69 -4.08
N LEU A 382 11.90 -14.43 -5.32
CA LEU A 382 11.79 -13.14 -6.00
C LEU A 382 12.51 -11.96 -5.30
N GLY A 383 13.37 -12.23 -4.31
CA GLY A 383 14.23 -11.21 -3.70
C GLY A 383 15.47 -10.92 -4.55
N CYS A 384 16.24 -9.92 -4.15
CA CYS A 384 17.48 -9.50 -4.80
C CYS A 384 18.65 -9.40 -3.81
N LYS A 385 19.88 -9.62 -4.30
CA LYS A 385 21.11 -9.34 -3.54
C LYS A 385 22.09 -8.59 -4.43
N TYR A 386 22.65 -7.50 -3.89
CA TYR A 386 23.58 -6.65 -4.61
C TYR A 386 25.00 -6.89 -4.10
N LEU A 387 25.89 -7.29 -5.00
CA LEU A 387 27.30 -7.53 -4.70
C LEU A 387 28.17 -6.49 -5.40
N ARG A 388 29.21 -6.01 -4.72
CA ARG A 388 30.25 -5.18 -5.34
C ARG A 388 31.45 -6.07 -5.63
N ILE A 389 31.81 -6.20 -6.91
CA ILE A 389 32.94 -7.03 -7.33
C ILE A 389 34.10 -6.13 -7.76
N HIS A 390 35.25 -6.33 -7.15
CA HIS A 390 36.49 -5.61 -7.42
C HIS A 390 37.44 -6.49 -8.25
N PRO A 391 37.57 -6.25 -9.56
CA PRO A 391 38.49 -7.02 -10.39
C PRO A 391 39.95 -6.68 -10.02
N GLN A 392 40.74 -7.69 -9.71
CA GLN A 392 42.15 -7.55 -9.32
C GLN A 392 43.10 -7.50 -10.52
N THR A 393 42.68 -8.07 -11.66
CA THR A 393 43.46 -8.08 -12.90
C THR A 393 42.75 -7.28 -14.01
N PRO A 394 43.40 -6.27 -14.63
CA PRO A 394 42.82 -5.51 -15.75
C PRO A 394 42.50 -6.42 -16.94
N GLY A 395 41.30 -6.31 -17.49
CA GLY A 395 40.86 -7.10 -18.65
C GLY A 395 39.91 -8.25 -18.32
N ASN A 396 39.72 -8.56 -17.04
CA ASN A 396 38.66 -9.45 -16.59
C ASN A 396 37.28 -8.84 -16.89
N ARG A 397 36.48 -9.52 -17.72
CA ARG A 397 35.07 -9.21 -17.92
C ARG A 397 34.24 -10.18 -17.09
N LEU A 398 33.32 -9.65 -16.27
CA LEU A 398 32.18 -10.43 -15.81
C LEU A 398 31.37 -10.78 -17.07
N VAL A 399 31.33 -12.07 -17.41
CA VAL A 399 30.48 -12.60 -18.49
C VAL A 399 29.18 -13.07 -17.90
#